data_AF-A0A950LN24-F1
#
_entry.id   AF-A0A950LN24-F1
#
_cell.length_a   1.000
_cell.length_b   1.000
_cell.length_c   1.000
_cell.angle_alpha   90.00
_cell.angle_beta   90.00
_cell.angle_gamma   90.00
#
_symmetry.space_group_name_H-M   'P 1'
#
loop_
_entity.id
_entity.type
_entity.pdbx_description
1 polymer ?
#
loop_
_entity_poly.entity_id
_entity_poly.type
_entity_poly.pdbx_seq_one_letter_code
_entity_poly.pdbx_strand_id
1 'polypeptide(L)' 'YEKELELLVCPCHQSMFNVRNGAVPQFGPAPRPLPQLPLGYNDQGELIATAPYDQPVGPGFWERTTT' A
#
# COMPACT_ATOMS: atom_id res chain seq x y z
N TYR A 1 13.42 1.96 1.02
CA TYR A 1 13.02 0.63 1.54
C TYR A 1 14.06 0.27 2.57
N GLU A 2 13.63 -0.01 3.79
CA GLU A 2 14.48 -0.59 4.83
C GLU A 2 14.39 -2.11 4.69
N LYS A 3 15.51 -2.77 4.42
CA LYS A 3 15.56 -4.20 4.08
C LYS A 3 15.52 -5.10 5.31
N GLU A 4 16.10 -4.70 6.44
CA GLU A 4 16.14 -5.53 7.65
C GLU A 4 14.77 -5.60 8.32
N LEU A 5 14.06 -4.46 8.33
CA LEU A 5 12.73 -4.34 8.93
C LEU A 5 11.60 -4.55 7.92
N GLU A 6 11.94 -4.68 6.63
CA GLU A 6 10.99 -4.83 5.52
C GLU A 6 9.95 -3.70 5.50
N LEU A 7 10.44 -2.47 5.66
CA LEU A 7 9.61 -1.26 5.67
C LEU A 7 9.74 -0.50 4.37
N LEU A 8 8.61 -0.18 3.74
CA LEU A 8 8.59 0.88 2.73
C LEU A 8 8.72 2.23 3.45
N VAL A 9 9.60 3.09 2.96
CA VAL A 9 9.86 4.41 3.54
C VAL A 9 9.53 5.47 2.50
N CYS A 10 8.61 6.37 2.84
CA CYS A 10 8.33 7.56 2.05
C CYS A 10 9.39 8.64 2.36
N PRO A 11 10.23 9.05 1.39
CA PRO A 11 11.37 9.92 1.66
C PRO A 11 10.96 11.36 2.05
N CYS A 12 9.75 11.80 1.69
CA CYS A 12 9.32 13.18 1.92
C CYS A 12 9.11 13.51 3.40
N HIS A 13 8.48 12.59 4.13
CA HIS A 13 8.10 12.82 5.53
C HIS A 13 8.33 11.58 6.42
N GLN A 14 9.13 10.63 5.92
CA GLN A 14 9.62 9.47 6.66
C GLN A 14 8.53 8.52 7.19
N SER A 15 7.34 8.52 6.59
CA SER A 15 6.34 7.50 6.88
C SER A 15 6.88 6.11 6.53
N MET A 16 6.73 5.17 7.46
CA MET A 16 7.21 3.79 7.31
C MET A 16 6.03 2.83 7.32
N PHE A 17 5.98 1.91 6.36
CA PHE A 17 4.87 0.98 6.15
C PHE A 17 5.37 -0.47 6.16
N ASN A 18 4.72 -1.33 6.94
CA ASN A 18 5.09 -2.75 7.03
C ASN A 18 4.55 -3.55 5.84
N VAL A 19 5.42 -3.96 4.91
CA VAL A 19 4.99 -4.63 3.67
C VAL A 19 4.41 -6.03 3.90
N ARG A 20 4.80 -6.71 4.98
CA ARG A 20 4.29 -8.04 5.33
C ARG A 20 2.91 -8.01 5.98
N ASN A 21 2.54 -6.86 6.55
CA ASN A 21 1.27 -6.66 7.23
C ASN A 21 0.46 -5.56 6.53
N GLY A 22 0.11 -5.79 5.27
CA GLY A 22 -0.82 -4.94 4.52
C GLY A 22 -0.41 -3.47 4.37
N ALA A 23 0.89 -3.17 4.45
CA ALA A 23 1.42 -1.80 4.47
C ALA A 23 0.83 -0.92 5.58
N VAL A 24 0.52 -1.50 6.75
CA VAL A 24 0.10 -0.73 7.93
C VAL A 24 1.22 0.25 8.33
N PRO A 25 0.92 1.55 8.54
CA PRO A 25 1.91 2.52 8.98
C PRO A 25 2.45 2.17 10.37
N GLN A 26 3.76 2.20 10.53
CA GLN A 26 4.43 2.02 11.83
C GLN A 26 5.03 3.32 12.37
N PHE A 27 5.33 4.28 11.48
CA PHE A 27 5.90 5.58 11.84
C PHE A 27 5.55 6.66 10.82
N GLY A 28 5.74 7.91 11.21
CA GLY A 28 5.54 9.11 10.39
C GLY A 28 4.08 9.53 10.24
N PRO A 29 3.81 10.58 9.44
CA PRO A 29 2.50 11.25 9.41
C PRO A 29 1.42 10.55 8.56
N ALA A 30 1.72 9.42 7.91
CA ALA A 30 0.73 8.75 7.07
C ALA A 30 -0.38 8.11 7.94
N PRO A 31 -1.66 8.46 7.73
CA PRO A 31 -2.72 8.10 8.68
C PRO A 31 -3.31 6.71 8.45
N ARG A 32 -2.91 5.99 7.39
CA ARG A 32 -3.60 4.78 6.93
C ARG A 32 -2.71 3.86 6.09
N PRO A 33 -3.07 2.57 5.97
CA PRO A 33 -2.36 1.63 5.10
C PRO A 33 -2.39 2.02 3.62
N LEU A 34 -1.40 1.55 2.88
CA LEU A 34 -1.38 1.66 1.42
C LEU A 34 -2.37 0.65 0.81
N PRO A 35 -3.26 1.07 -0.12
CA PRO A 35 -4.14 0.16 -0.83
C PRO A 35 -3.36 -0.95 -1.53
N GLN A 36 -3.81 -2.20 -1.40
CA GLN A 36 -3.16 -3.34 -2.04
C GLN A 36 -3.77 -3.58 -3.42
N LEU A 37 -2.94 -3.86 -4.42
CA LEU A 37 -3.39 -4.28 -5.75
C LEU A 37 -3.42 -5.82 -5.78
N PRO A 38 -4.57 -6.46 -5.99
CA PRO A 38 -4.64 -7.91 -6.13
C PRO A 38 -3.87 -8.37 -7.38
N LEU A 39 -2.93 -9.29 -7.20
CA LEU A 39 -2.09 -9.83 -8.28
C LEU A 39 -2.34 -11.33 -8.46
N GLY A 40 -2.19 -11.80 -9.69
CA GLY A 40 -2.25 -13.21 -10.05
C GLY A 40 -1.51 -13.46 -11.37
N TYR A 41 -1.55 -14.70 -11.85
CA TYR A 41 -1.00 -15.07 -13.14
C TYR A 41 -2.12 -15.35 -14.14
N ASN A 42 -1.93 -14.93 -15.39
CA ASN A 42 -2.81 -15.35 -16.49
C ASN A 42 -2.41 -16.73 -17.05
N ASP A 43 -3.14 -17.24 -18.02
CA ASP A 43 -2.88 -18.55 -18.65
C ASP A 43 -1.52 -18.63 -19.39
N GLN A 44 -0.91 -17.47 -19.66
CA GLN A 44 0.41 -17.35 -20.29
C GLN A 44 1.55 -17.28 -19.26
N GLY A 45 1.23 -17.30 -17.95
CA GLY A 45 2.20 -17.21 -16.87
C GLY A 45 2.70 -15.79 -16.58
N GLU A 46 2.01 -14.76 -17.06
CA GLU A 46 2.36 -13.35 -16.85
C GLU A 46 1.68 -12.79 -15.59
N LEU A 47 2.39 -11.95 -14.85
CA LEU A 47 1.86 -11.29 -13.66
C LEU A 47 0.87 -10.19 -14.08
N ILE A 48 -0.37 -10.30 -13.62
CA ILE A 48 -1.45 -9.36 -13.93
C ILE A 48 -2.17 -8.88 -12.67
N ALA A 49 -2.82 -7.73 -12.76
CA ALA A 49 -3.80 -7.31 -11.78
C ALA A 49 -5.11 -8.08 -11.99
N THR A 50 -5.68 -8.65 -10.94
CA THR A 50 -6.92 -9.44 -11.01
C THR A 50 -8.16 -8.64 -10.63
N ALA A 51 -7.97 -7.47 -10.01
CA ALA A 51 -9.03 -6.53 -9.67
C ALA A 51 -8.45 -5.11 -9.51
N PRO A 52 -9.30 -4.06 -9.52
CA PRO A 52 -8.93 -2.72 -9.08
C PRO A 52 -8.52 -2.68 -7.59
N TYR A 53 -7.97 -1.55 -7.15
CA TYR A 53 -7.85 -1.26 -5.72
C TYR A 53 -9.23 -1.23 -5.05
N ASP A 54 -9.28 -1.71 -3.80
CA ASP A 54 -10.49 -1.72 -2.97
C ASP A 54 -10.85 -0.34 -2.41
N GLN A 55 -9.94 0.62 -2.53
CA GLN A 55 -10.11 1.98 -2.02
C GLN A 55 -9.31 2.99 -2.86
N PRO A 56 -9.64 4.29 -2.83
CA PRO A 56 -8.91 5.27 -3.62
C PRO A 56 -7.44 5.40 -3.22
N VAL A 57 -6.57 5.49 -4.22
CA VAL A 57 -5.12 5.70 -4.09
C VAL A 57 -4.82 7.19 -3.85
N GLY A 58 -3.79 7.49 -3.05
CA GLY A 58 -3.32 8.85 -2.79
C GLY A 58 -3.69 9.40 -1.41
N PRO A 59 -3.45 10.70 -1.15
CA PRO A 59 -3.84 11.35 0.11
C PRO A 59 -5.35 11.30 0.38
N GLY A 60 -5.76 11.59 1.62
CA GLY A 60 -7.18 11.71 1.97
C GLY A 60 -7.84 12.91 1.27
N PHE A 61 -9.15 12.78 1.04
CA PHE A 61 -10.03 13.85 0.56
C PHE A 61 -11.35 13.79 1.34
N TRP A 62 -12.16 14.84 1.27
CA TRP A 62 -13.31 15.03 2.15
C TRP A 62 -14.38 13.93 2.03
N GLU A 63 -14.66 13.47 0.82
CA GLU A 63 -15.69 12.46 0.54
C GLU A 63 -15.20 11.01 0.71
N ARG A 64 -14.00 10.81 1.25
CA ARG A 64 -13.44 9.48 1.42
C ARG A 64 -14.18 8.73 2.55
N THR A 65 -14.84 7.64 2.21
CA THR A 65 -15.46 6.72 3.19
C THR A 65 -14.42 5.85 3.88
N THR A 66 -14.57 5.63 5.19
CA THR A 66 -13.67 4.81 6.04
C THR A 66 -14.08 3.34 6.15
N THR A 67 -14.88 2.84 5.20
CA THR A 67 -15.39 1.46 5.24
C THR A 67 -14.28 0.46 4.92
#